data_AF-A0A1F7SL88-F1
#
_entry.id   AF-A0A1F7SL88-F1
#
_cell.length_a   1.000
_cell.length_b   1.000
_cell.length_c   1.000
_cell.angle_alpha   90.00
_cell.angle_beta   90.00
_cell.angle_gamma   90.00
#
_symmetry.space_group_name_H-M   'P 1'
#
loop_
_entity.id
_entity.type
_entity.pdbx_description
1 polymer ?
#
loop_
_entity_poly.entity_id
_entity_poly.type
_entity_poly.pdbx_seq_one_letter_code
_entity_poly.pdbx_strand_id
1 'polypeptide(L)'
;MEDYAEKISERKSLLMTFTLAFLIPGGGHFYLGKRWRSLAIFSAITLLSLLGLQFFGGFFTPQGEMSDQSFAKVFVLLSVFVQLFNGIIYLILAGFKSSAHVRGIPGMMEIGGTFIIIAGLLNILIIMDAYDIAMNKKG
;
A
#
# COMPACT_ATOMS: atom_id res chain seq x y z
N MET A 1 -16.45 -29.71 -24.15
CA MET A 1 -16.49 -28.24 -24.31
C MET A 1 -16.79 -27.54 -22.99
N GLU A 2 -17.73 -28.03 -22.18
CA GLU A 2 -17.99 -27.52 -20.81
C GLU A 2 -16.79 -27.71 -19.86
N ASP A 3 -16.16 -28.88 -19.85
CA ASP A 3 -14.95 -29.17 -19.05
C ASP A 3 -13.73 -28.28 -19.40
N TYR A 4 -13.64 -27.82 -20.67
CA TYR A 4 -12.60 -26.87 -21.11
C TYR A 4 -12.93 -25.41 -20.71
N ALA A 5 -14.21 -25.05 -20.66
CA ALA A 5 -14.65 -23.74 -20.17
C ALA A 5 -14.49 -23.63 -18.64
N GLU A 6 -14.71 -24.73 -17.92
CA GLU A 6 -14.53 -24.82 -16.46
C GLU A 6 -13.04 -24.70 -16.07
N LYS A 7 -12.12 -25.31 -16.83
CA LYS A 7 -10.67 -25.11 -16.63
C LYS A 7 -10.17 -23.70 -16.95
N ILE A 8 -10.84 -22.96 -17.82
CA ILE A 8 -10.51 -21.55 -18.09
C ILE A 8 -11.00 -20.66 -16.93
N SER A 9 -12.13 -21.03 -16.30
CA SER A 9 -12.67 -20.39 -15.09
C SER A 9 -11.76 -20.55 -13.86
N GLU A 10 -10.96 -21.62 -13.77
CA GLU A 10 -10.00 -21.80 -12.67
C GLU A 10 -8.74 -20.92 -12.76
N ARG A 11 -8.42 -20.35 -13.94
CA ARG A 11 -7.25 -19.50 -14.08
C ARG A 11 -7.56 -18.10 -13.54
N LYS A 12 -7.19 -17.86 -12.28
CA LYS A 12 -7.38 -16.55 -11.63
C LYS A 12 -6.84 -15.42 -12.50
N SER A 13 -7.71 -14.48 -12.85
CA SER A 13 -7.36 -13.33 -13.69
C SER A 13 -6.23 -12.48 -13.07
N LEU A 14 -5.21 -12.17 -13.87
CA LEU A 14 -4.09 -11.30 -13.48
C LEU A 14 -4.58 -9.89 -13.14
N LEU A 15 -5.48 -9.34 -13.96
CA LEU A 15 -6.07 -8.02 -13.73
C LEU A 15 -6.83 -7.97 -12.41
N MET A 16 -7.56 -9.04 -12.08
CA MET A 16 -8.33 -9.12 -10.84
C MET A 16 -7.41 -9.27 -9.63
N THR A 17 -6.32 -10.02 -9.76
CA THR A 17 -5.27 -10.14 -8.74
C THR A 17 -4.63 -8.79 -8.44
N PHE A 18 -4.26 -8.04 -9.48
CA PHE A 18 -3.66 -6.72 -9.36
C PHE A 18 -4.64 -5.71 -8.73
N THR A 19 -5.86 -5.65 -9.25
CA THR A 19 -6.89 -4.71 -8.77
C THR A 19 -7.20 -4.93 -7.28
N LEU A 20 -7.35 -6.19 -6.87
CA LEU A 20 -7.61 -6.53 -5.47
C LEU A 20 -6.41 -6.23 -4.57
N ALA A 21 -5.19 -6.51 -5.02
CA ALA A 21 -3.97 -6.23 -4.26
C ALA A 21 -3.67 -4.73 -4.13
N PHE A 22 -4.03 -3.94 -5.14
CA PHE A 22 -3.94 -2.49 -5.11
C PHE A 22 -4.96 -1.87 -4.15
N LEU A 23 -6.22 -2.31 -4.23
CA LEU A 23 -7.31 -1.73 -3.44
C LEU A 23 -7.22 -2.12 -1.96
N ILE A 24 -6.93 -3.39 -1.69
CA ILE A 24 -6.85 -3.95 -0.35
C ILE A 24 -5.46 -4.56 -0.19
N PRO A 25 -4.63 -4.08 0.74
CA PRO A 25 -3.34 -4.68 1.04
C PRO A 25 -3.46 -6.20 1.26
N GLY A 26 -2.77 -7.00 0.46
CA GLY A 26 -2.86 -8.47 0.51
C GLY A 26 -4.10 -9.08 -0.16
N GLY A 27 -4.95 -8.29 -0.82
CA GLY A 27 -6.15 -8.76 -1.52
C GLY A 27 -5.87 -9.70 -2.69
N GLY A 28 -4.75 -9.50 -3.39
CA GLY A 28 -4.31 -10.42 -4.45
C GLY A 28 -3.98 -11.81 -3.92
N HIS A 29 -3.28 -11.92 -2.79
CA HIS A 29 -3.00 -13.20 -2.15
C HIS A 29 -4.26 -13.88 -1.63
N PHE A 30 -5.23 -13.11 -1.14
CA PHE A 30 -6.54 -13.64 -0.76
C PHE A 30 -7.25 -14.25 -1.98
N TYR A 31 -7.27 -13.50 -3.08
CA TYR A 31 -7.83 -13.97 -4.34
C TYR A 31 -7.13 -15.24 -4.81
N LEU A 32 -5.80 -15.35 -4.72
CA LEU A 32 -5.02 -16.54 -5.06
C LEU A 32 -5.17 -17.71 -4.05
N GLY A 33 -6.02 -17.59 -3.03
CA GLY A 33 -6.28 -18.65 -2.04
C GLY A 33 -5.28 -18.70 -0.89
N LYS A 34 -4.27 -17.82 -0.86
CA LYS A 34 -3.23 -17.75 0.18
C LYS A 34 -3.68 -16.89 1.37
N ARG A 35 -4.72 -17.35 2.07
CA ARG A 35 -5.41 -16.60 3.14
C ARG A 35 -4.49 -16.16 4.28
N TRP A 36 -3.62 -17.04 4.78
CA TRP A 36 -2.69 -16.70 5.87
C TRP A 36 -1.68 -15.62 5.47
N ARG A 37 -1.14 -15.69 4.26
CA ARG A 37 -0.23 -14.65 3.74
C ARG A 37 -0.96 -13.33 3.60
N SER A 38 -2.17 -13.35 3.05
CA SER A 38 -3.02 -12.16 2.92
C SER A 38 -3.28 -11.49 4.28
N LEU A 39 -3.64 -12.27 5.30
CA LEU A 39 -3.90 -11.73 6.64
C LEU A 39 -2.64 -11.11 7.27
N ALA A 40 -1.49 -11.79 7.17
CA ALA A 40 -0.22 -11.27 7.69
C ALA A 40 0.17 -9.96 6.99
N ILE A 41 0.04 -9.91 5.66
CA ILE A 41 0.30 -8.73 4.84
C ILE A 41 -0.62 -7.57 5.24
N PHE A 42 -1.93 -7.82 5.27
CA PHE A 42 -2.91 -6.80 5.60
C PHE A 42 -2.65 -6.24 6.99
N SER A 43 -2.37 -7.11 7.96
CA SER A 43 -2.05 -6.71 9.34
C SER A 43 -0.78 -5.86 9.39
N ALA A 44 0.30 -6.27 8.71
CA ALA A 44 1.56 -5.53 8.70
C ALA A 44 1.42 -4.13 8.09
N ILE A 45 0.78 -4.01 6.91
CA ILE A 45 0.57 -2.72 6.23
C ILE A 45 -0.35 -1.82 7.05
N THR A 46 -1.39 -2.39 7.66
CA THR A 46 -2.29 -1.64 8.54
C THR A 46 -1.55 -1.12 9.77
N LEU A 47 -0.76 -1.96 10.43
CA LEU A 47 0.01 -1.56 11.61
C LEU A 47 1.02 -0.45 11.28
N LEU A 48 1.77 -0.57 10.18
CA LEU A 48 2.70 0.47 9.74
C LEU A 48 1.97 1.79 9.45
N SER A 49 0.83 1.72 8.77
CA SER A 49 0.02 2.91 8.46
C SER A 49 -0.55 3.57 9.72
N LEU A 50 -1.00 2.77 10.70
CA LEU A 50 -1.50 3.24 11.99
C LEU A 50 -0.39 3.87 12.84
N LEU A 51 0.79 3.24 12.91
CA LEU A 51 1.97 3.82 13.57
C LEU A 51 2.36 5.13 12.90
N GLY A 52 2.33 5.16 11.57
CA GLY A 52 2.56 6.37 10.80
C GLY A 52 1.61 7.51 11.20
N LEU A 53 0.30 7.22 11.30
CA LEU A 53 -0.68 8.20 11.77
C LEU A 53 -0.44 8.60 13.23
N GLN A 54 -0.12 7.66 14.11
CA GLN A 54 0.14 7.92 15.54
C GLN A 54 1.30 8.90 15.75
N PHE A 55 2.32 8.84 14.91
CA PHE A 55 3.43 9.78 14.92
C PHE A 55 3.13 11.06 14.11
N PHE A 56 1.85 11.37 13.84
CA PHE A 56 1.42 12.53 13.06
C PHE A 56 1.99 12.56 11.63
N GLY A 57 2.38 11.40 11.11
CA GLY A 57 2.78 11.21 9.73
C GLY A 57 1.72 11.75 8.79
N GLY A 58 2.10 12.74 7.99
CA GLY A 58 1.20 13.32 7.03
C GLY A 58 1.25 12.59 5.70
N PHE A 59 0.07 12.23 5.22
CA PHE A 59 -0.14 12.21 3.78
C PHE A 59 0.10 13.63 3.24
N PHE A 60 0.86 13.76 2.15
CA PHE A 60 1.17 15.03 1.47
C PHE A 60 2.12 16.02 2.19
N THR A 61 2.74 15.67 3.32
CA THR A 61 3.73 16.58 3.94
C THR A 61 5.12 16.31 3.39
N PRO A 62 5.89 17.34 2.98
CA PRO A 62 7.32 17.19 2.71
C PRO A 62 7.98 16.59 3.96
N GLN A 63 8.68 15.47 3.76
CA GLN A 63 9.43 14.79 4.79
C GLN A 63 10.87 15.31 4.71
N GLY A 64 11.36 15.95 5.77
CA GLY A 64 12.70 16.51 5.83
C GLY A 64 12.84 17.93 5.27
N GLU A 65 13.66 18.74 5.93
CA GLU A 65 14.16 20.01 5.40
C GLU A 65 15.22 19.72 4.33
N MET A 66 14.83 19.78 3.05
CA MET A 66 15.78 19.66 1.93
C MET A 66 16.29 21.03 1.50
N SER A 67 17.60 21.17 1.28
CA SER A 67 18.19 22.44 0.84
C SER A 67 17.78 22.82 -0.59
N ASP A 68 17.53 21.83 -1.45
CA ASP A 68 17.04 22.05 -2.81
C ASP A 68 15.50 21.87 -2.89
N GLN A 69 14.83 23.00 -3.10
CA GLN A 69 13.37 23.09 -3.24
C GLN A 69 12.83 22.31 -4.46
N SER A 70 13.64 22.11 -5.50
CA SER A 70 13.25 21.37 -6.70
C SER A 70 13.17 19.86 -6.41
N PHE A 71 14.20 19.32 -5.74
CA PHE A 71 14.21 17.94 -5.30
C PHE A 71 13.11 17.64 -4.27
N ALA A 72 12.85 18.58 -3.35
CA ALA A 72 11.78 18.45 -2.37
C ALA A 72 10.42 18.22 -3.04
N LYS A 73 10.11 18.96 -4.10
CA LYS A 73 8.85 18.81 -4.86
C LYS A 73 8.74 17.45 -5.54
N VAL A 74 9.82 16.98 -6.17
CA VAL A 74 9.86 15.65 -6.81
C VAL A 74 9.66 14.55 -5.76
N PHE A 75 10.32 14.68 -4.61
CA PHE A 75 10.20 13.72 -3.52
C PHE A 75 8.77 13.67 -2.95
N VAL A 76 8.13 14.83 -2.76
CA VAL A 76 6.73 14.90 -2.33
C VAL A 76 5.82 14.22 -3.34
N LEU A 77 5.99 14.49 -4.63
CA LEU A 77 5.18 13.86 -5.68
C LEU A 77 5.33 12.33 -5.68
N LEU A 78 6.57 11.84 -5.58
CA LEU A 78 6.85 10.41 -5.52
C LEU A 78 6.27 9.78 -4.25
N SER A 79 6.37 10.48 -3.12
CA SER A 79 5.80 10.04 -1.85
C SER A 79 4.29 9.92 -1.94
N VAL A 80 3.60 10.88 -2.57
CA VAL A 80 2.15 10.79 -2.78
C VAL A 80 1.82 9.60 -3.68
N PHE A 81 2.56 9.41 -4.77
CA PHE A 81 2.37 8.27 -5.67
C PHE A 81 2.49 6.92 -4.93
N VAL A 82 3.54 6.75 -4.13
CA VAL A 82 3.74 5.55 -3.31
C VAL A 82 2.62 5.37 -2.29
N GLN A 83 2.14 6.45 -1.68
CA GLN A 83 1.10 6.39 -0.66
C GLN A 83 -0.26 5.94 -1.21
N LEU A 84 -0.53 6.13 -2.50
CA LEU A 84 -1.73 5.56 -3.16
C LEU A 84 -1.78 4.03 -3.06
N PHE A 85 -0.61 3.38 -3.01
CA PHE A 85 -0.52 1.93 -2.86
C PHE A 85 -0.81 1.44 -1.44
N ASN A 86 -1.05 2.31 -0.46
CA ASN A 86 -1.64 1.87 0.81
C ASN A 86 -3.12 1.44 0.66
N GLY A 87 -3.71 1.60 -0.54
CA GLY A 87 -5.05 1.13 -0.86
C GLY A 87 -6.12 1.85 -0.05
N ILE A 88 -7.14 1.12 0.40
CA ILE A 88 -8.24 1.71 1.17
C ILE A 88 -7.80 2.36 2.48
N ILE A 89 -6.67 1.92 3.05
CA ILE A 89 -6.10 2.47 4.28
C ILE A 89 -5.70 3.93 4.08
N TYR A 90 -5.17 4.28 2.90
CA TYR A 90 -4.88 5.66 2.52
C TYR A 90 -6.14 6.55 2.59
N LEU A 91 -7.24 6.09 1.99
CA LEU A 91 -8.49 6.87 1.90
C LEU A 91 -9.09 7.11 3.29
N ILE A 92 -9.11 6.06 4.12
CA ILE A 92 -9.63 6.15 5.50
C ILE A 92 -8.80 7.15 6.30
N LEU A 93 -7.47 6.98 6.33
CA LEU A 93 -6.60 7.82 7.16
C LEU A 93 -6.50 9.27 6.66
N ALA A 94 -6.50 9.48 5.34
CA ALA A 94 -6.54 10.83 4.75
C ALA A 94 -7.81 11.59 5.15
N GLY A 95 -8.96 10.91 5.19
CA GLY A 95 -10.22 11.48 5.66
C GLY A 95 -10.20 11.89 7.14
N PHE A 96 -9.61 11.06 8.01
CA PHE A 96 -9.45 11.37 9.43
C PHE A 96 -8.56 12.60 9.66
N LYS A 97 -7.44 12.72 8.93
CA LYS A 97 -6.49 13.82 9.13
C LYS A 97 -7.03 15.18 8.66
N SER A 98 -7.82 15.23 7.58
CA SER A 98 -8.46 16.49 7.12
C SER A 98 -9.40 17.10 8.17
N SER A 99 -9.90 16.29 9.11
CA SER A 99 -10.80 16.74 10.17
C SER A 99 -10.06 17.21 11.43
N ALA A 100 -8.78 16.87 11.57
CA ALA A 100 -8.00 17.10 12.78
C ALA A 100 -6.79 18.00 12.47
N HIS A 101 -6.89 19.30 12.74
CA HIS A 101 -5.77 20.25 12.68
C HIS A 101 -4.78 20.01 13.84
N VAL A 102 -4.16 18.83 13.88
CA VAL A 102 -3.19 18.50 14.93
C VAL A 102 -1.79 18.82 14.43
N ARG A 103 -1.18 19.83 15.05
CA ARG A 103 0.22 20.21 14.82
C ARG A 103 1.11 19.26 15.62
N GLY A 104 1.71 18.28 14.94
CA GLY A 104 2.63 17.33 15.55
C GLY A 104 4.00 17.95 15.87
N ILE A 105 4.80 17.23 16.64
CA ILE A 105 6.21 17.56 16.88
C ILE A 105 6.99 17.29 15.58
N PRO A 106 7.80 18.23 15.04
CA PRO A 106 8.44 18.10 13.72
C PRO A 106 9.17 16.76 13.50
N GLY A 107 10.00 16.33 14.45
CA GLY A 107 10.74 15.06 14.34
C GLY A 107 9.86 13.80 14.38
N MET A 108 8.71 13.83 15.06
CA MET A 108 7.77 12.70 15.05
C MET A 108 7.04 12.62 13.71
N MET A 109 6.69 13.76 13.11
CA MET A 109 5.99 13.80 11.83
C MET A 109 6.80 13.17 10.69
N GLU A 110 8.12 13.38 10.69
CA GLU A 110 9.04 12.78 9.71
C GLU A 110 9.11 11.25 9.84
N ILE A 111 9.17 10.76 11.08
CA ILE A 111 9.14 9.33 11.37
C ILE A 111 7.79 8.73 10.95
N GLY A 112 6.69 9.42 11.28
CA GLY A 112 5.35 8.99 10.92
C GLY A 112 5.16 8.87 9.41
N GLY A 113 5.58 9.87 8.64
CA GLY A 113 5.48 9.82 7.18
C GLY A 113 6.36 8.72 6.56
N THR A 114 7.52 8.45 7.16
CA THR A 114 8.39 7.34 6.76
C THR A 114 7.68 5.99 6.89
N PHE A 115 6.96 5.74 7.99
CA PHE A 115 6.18 4.50 8.15
C PHE A 115 5.09 4.33 7.07
N ILE A 116 4.40 5.42 6.72
CA ILE A 116 3.34 5.41 5.69
C ILE A 116 3.95 5.14 4.30
N ILE A 117 5.11 5.74 3.99
CA ILE A 117 5.82 5.49 2.73
C ILE A 117 6.28 4.03 2.66
N ILE A 118 6.89 3.51 3.73
CA ILE A 118 7.32 2.11 3.82
C ILE A 118 6.14 1.17 3.60
N ALA A 119 4.98 1.44 4.21
CA ALA A 119 3.78 0.65 4.02
C ALA A 119 3.33 0.59 2.53
N GLY A 120 3.37 1.73 1.84
CA GLY A 120 3.03 1.82 0.41
C GLY A 120 4.03 1.06 -0.48
N LEU A 121 5.33 1.22 -0.22
CA LEU A 121 6.39 0.48 -0.93
C LEU A 121 6.27 -1.03 -0.71
N LEU A 122 5.98 -1.47 0.51
CA LEU A 122 5.75 -2.88 0.80
C LEU A 122 4.55 -3.43 0.02
N ASN A 123 3.45 -2.66 -0.09
CA ASN A 123 2.31 -3.13 -0.87
C ASN A 123 2.64 -3.27 -2.37
N ILE A 124 3.48 -2.40 -2.93
CA ILE A 124 3.99 -2.55 -4.30
C ILE A 124 4.73 -3.88 -4.47
N LEU A 125 5.64 -4.22 -3.54
CA LEU A 125 6.38 -5.49 -3.58
C LEU A 125 5.44 -6.69 -3.45
N ILE A 126 4.42 -6.59 -2.62
CA ILE A 126 3.39 -7.63 -2.44
C ILE A 126 2.56 -7.81 -3.71
N ILE A 127 2.17 -6.72 -4.38
CA ILE A 127 1.47 -6.78 -5.67
C ILE A 127 2.33 -7.53 -6.70
N MET A 128 3.63 -7.26 -6.74
CA MET A 128 4.58 -7.98 -7.60
C MET A 128 4.67 -9.46 -7.22
N ASP A 129 4.76 -9.82 -5.94
CA ASP A 129 4.75 -11.23 -5.50
C ASP A 129 3.44 -11.94 -5.87
N ALA A 130 2.29 -11.27 -5.72
CA ALA A 130 1.00 -11.81 -6.15
C ALA A 130 0.97 -12.05 -7.68
N TYR A 131 1.53 -11.12 -8.46
CA TYR A 131 1.67 -11.26 -9.90
C TYR A 131 2.54 -12.46 -10.28
N ASP A 132 3.70 -12.64 -9.63
CA ASP A 132 4.59 -13.77 -9.89
C ASP A 132 3.93 -15.12 -9.55
N ILE A 133 3.15 -15.17 -8.47
CA ILE A 133 2.37 -16.36 -8.09
C ILE A 133 1.29 -16.63 -9.15
N ALA A 134 0.57 -15.61 -9.61
CA ALA A 134 -0.47 -15.76 -10.62
C ALA A 134 0.08 -16.17 -11.99
N MET A 135 1.31 -15.76 -12.32
CA MET A 135 2.04 -16.19 -13.51
C MET A 135 2.65 -17.59 -13.41
N ASN A 136 2.47 -18.29 -12.28
CA ASN A 136 3.07 -19.60 -12.01
C ASN A 136 4.61 -19.60 -12.14
N LYS A 137 5.27 -18.47 -11.86
CA LYS A 137 6.73 -18.33 -11.88
C LYS A 137 7.41 -18.81 -10.59
N LYS A 138 6.63 -19.24 -9.59
CA LYS A 138 7.12 -19.87 -8.36
C LYS A 138 6.37 -21.21 -8.16
N GLY A 139 6.88 -22.23 -8.84
CA GLY A 139 6.78 -23.64 -8.42
C GLY A 139 8.02 -24.01 -7.62
#